data_AF-A0A2J6X584-F1
#
_entry.id   AF-A0A2J6X584-F1
#
_cell.length_a   1.000
_cell.length_b   1.000
_cell.length_c   1.000
_cell.angle_alpha   90.00
_cell.angle_beta   90.00
_cell.angle_gamma   90.00
#
_symmetry.space_group_name_H-M   'P 1'
#
loop_
_entity.id
_entity.type
_entity.pdbx_description
1 polymer ?
#
loop_
_entity_poly.entity_id
_entity_poly.type
_entity_poly.pdbx_seq_one_letter_code
_entity_poly.pdbx_strand_id
1 'polypeptide(L)'
;GATDNTTNPPARGDWGRILVRSTGSATFNMVELRYGGRSWFNIPVLEQDLGAQVNIAASTFRYNSGCALAIHPQMDVTLTNMSAANVIGNGTNGICVRGGAIAANTTWKETEVPYVPQDDITVNIGVMLTWGPGVVIKPKDFSVEFLIDGILSANGTQSQPIYVTSIYDSTVGGVTISSTTPPAPGQWGRILFRSGSSGTLSHIVLRYGGGDSFFGSYGAIHVDNASPVLRYCMLANNRYGLRSSGTAANPVIEYCNIVGNTTAGIQNDTPNHWISALNNWWGNVNGPNDASNADGFVNNSSGDKVSNFVKYQP
;
A
#
# COMPACT_ATOMS: atom_id res chain seq x y z
N GLY A 1 -33.35 -19.48 13.01
CA GLY A 1 -33.18 -20.40 14.15
C GLY A 1 -31.96 -21.24 13.89
N ALA A 2 -31.00 -21.25 14.81
CA ALA A 2 -29.84 -22.14 14.73
C ALA A 2 -30.30 -23.56 15.05
N THR A 3 -30.13 -24.48 14.11
CA THR A 3 -30.26 -25.91 14.39
C THR A 3 -29.11 -26.33 15.31
N ASP A 4 -29.45 -27.07 16.37
CA ASP A 4 -28.58 -27.73 17.34
C ASP A 4 -27.24 -28.13 16.72
N ASN A 5 -26.16 -27.51 17.20
CA ASN A 5 -24.83 -27.69 16.66
C ASN A 5 -23.79 -28.15 17.68
N THR A 6 -24.19 -29.10 18.53
CA THR A 6 -23.26 -29.66 19.54
C THR A 6 -22.26 -30.65 18.94
N THR A 7 -22.52 -31.21 17.75
CA THR A 7 -21.64 -32.21 17.11
C THR A 7 -20.79 -31.69 15.95
N ASN A 8 -21.15 -30.58 15.26
CA ASN A 8 -20.39 -30.05 14.11
C ASN A 8 -20.42 -28.50 14.04
N PRO A 9 -19.86 -27.80 15.05
CA PRO A 9 -19.97 -26.33 15.19
C PRO A 9 -19.61 -25.61 13.88
N PRO A 10 -20.21 -24.45 13.56
CA PRO A 10 -20.00 -23.80 12.28
C PRO A 10 -18.52 -23.49 12.07
N ALA A 11 -18.01 -23.81 10.90
CA ALA A 11 -16.62 -23.67 10.54
C ALA A 11 -16.42 -22.64 9.42
N ARG A 12 -15.21 -22.11 9.31
CA ARG A 12 -14.91 -21.11 8.28
C ARG A 12 -15.06 -21.74 6.89
N GLY A 13 -15.98 -21.21 6.09
CA GLY A 13 -16.22 -21.64 4.72
C GLY A 13 -17.32 -22.68 4.54
N ASP A 14 -18.20 -22.82 5.55
CA ASP A 14 -19.43 -23.61 5.48
C ASP A 14 -20.36 -23.15 4.34
N TRP A 15 -20.24 -21.90 3.90
CA TRP A 15 -20.91 -21.38 2.72
C TRP A 15 -20.00 -20.51 1.85
N GLY A 16 -20.43 -20.26 0.61
CA GLY A 16 -19.65 -19.52 -0.40
C GLY A 16 -19.58 -18.02 -0.14
N ARG A 17 -20.06 -17.21 -1.07
CA ARG A 17 -20.00 -15.74 -0.97
C ARG A 17 -21.31 -15.10 -1.37
N ILE A 18 -21.51 -13.87 -0.89
CA ILE A 18 -22.43 -12.92 -1.51
C ILE A 18 -21.63 -12.16 -2.56
N LEU A 19 -22.09 -12.20 -3.82
CA LEU A 19 -21.44 -11.52 -4.93
C LEU A 19 -22.41 -10.51 -5.54
N VAL A 20 -22.04 -9.23 -5.49
CA VAL A 20 -22.80 -8.13 -6.09
C VAL A 20 -22.17 -7.81 -7.44
N ARG A 21 -22.88 -8.14 -8.51
CA ARG A 21 -22.35 -8.11 -9.89
C ARG A 21 -22.80 -6.89 -10.67
N SER A 22 -21.94 -6.40 -11.55
CA SER A 22 -22.29 -5.41 -12.60
C SER A 22 -23.05 -4.23 -12.00
N THR A 23 -24.19 -3.83 -12.53
CA THR A 23 -25.01 -2.72 -12.01
C THR A 23 -25.82 -3.06 -10.75
N GLY A 24 -25.57 -4.21 -10.12
CA GLY A 24 -26.26 -4.63 -8.91
C GLY A 24 -25.92 -3.74 -7.72
N SER A 25 -26.86 -3.67 -6.77
CA SER A 25 -26.68 -2.93 -5.52
C SER A 25 -27.01 -3.78 -4.31
N ALA A 26 -26.26 -3.64 -3.22
CA ALA A 26 -26.58 -4.24 -1.93
C ALA A 26 -26.38 -3.24 -0.79
N THR A 27 -27.23 -3.33 0.23
CA THR A 27 -27.09 -2.55 1.47
C THR A 27 -27.18 -3.48 2.66
N PHE A 28 -26.16 -3.42 3.51
CA PHE A 28 -26.09 -4.18 4.76
C PHE A 28 -26.11 -3.21 5.92
N ASN A 29 -27.11 -3.30 6.79
CA ASN A 29 -27.23 -2.46 7.97
C ASN A 29 -27.49 -3.32 9.20
N MET A 30 -26.58 -3.27 10.18
CA MET A 30 -26.62 -4.13 11.37
C MET A 30 -26.69 -5.64 11.03
N VAL A 31 -26.00 -6.03 9.96
CA VAL A 31 -25.92 -7.42 9.52
C VAL A 31 -24.63 -8.05 10.03
N GLU A 32 -24.69 -9.34 10.33
CA GLU A 32 -23.53 -10.13 10.68
C GLU A 32 -23.30 -11.24 9.64
N LEU A 33 -22.14 -11.22 8.99
CA LEU A 33 -21.69 -12.24 8.04
C LEU A 33 -20.57 -13.08 8.66
N ARG A 34 -20.84 -14.37 8.88
CA ARG A 34 -19.88 -15.30 9.47
C ARG A 34 -19.77 -16.62 8.72
N TYR A 35 -18.61 -17.26 8.88
CA TYR A 35 -18.37 -18.64 8.43
C TYR A 35 -18.50 -18.85 6.91
N GLY A 36 -18.48 -17.77 6.12
CA GLY A 36 -18.49 -17.82 4.66
C GLY A 36 -17.08 -17.80 4.05
N GLY A 37 -17.03 -17.69 2.73
CA GLY A 37 -15.82 -17.66 1.92
C GLY A 37 -15.20 -19.04 1.70
N ARG A 38 -14.08 -19.09 0.97
CA ARG A 38 -13.29 -20.33 0.80
C ARG A 38 -11.80 -20.02 0.72
N SER A 39 -10.99 -20.67 1.54
CA SER A 39 -9.54 -20.45 1.65
C SER A 39 -8.76 -20.76 0.37
N TRP A 40 -9.05 -21.89 -0.30
CA TRP A 40 -8.30 -22.40 -1.46
C TRP A 40 -8.29 -21.46 -2.67
N PHE A 41 -9.28 -20.58 -2.77
CA PHE A 41 -9.40 -19.58 -3.84
C PHE A 41 -9.39 -18.15 -3.28
N ASN A 42 -9.06 -17.98 -2.00
CA ASN A 42 -9.18 -16.72 -1.27
C ASN A 42 -10.53 -16.02 -1.50
N ILE A 43 -11.61 -16.80 -1.57
CA ILE A 43 -12.95 -16.29 -1.86
C ILE A 43 -13.42 -15.50 -0.62
N PRO A 44 -13.75 -14.21 -0.78
CA PRO A 44 -14.26 -13.39 0.31
C PRO A 44 -15.68 -13.83 0.70
N VAL A 45 -16.17 -13.37 1.85
CA VAL A 45 -17.60 -13.57 2.18
C VAL A 45 -18.51 -12.62 1.42
N LEU A 46 -18.04 -11.40 1.12
CA LEU A 46 -18.75 -10.40 0.31
C LEU A 46 -17.83 -9.86 -0.78
N GLU A 47 -18.32 -9.82 -2.02
CA GLU A 47 -17.56 -9.37 -3.18
C GLU A 47 -18.35 -8.35 -4.01
N GLN A 48 -17.67 -7.26 -4.37
CA GLN A 48 -18.16 -6.20 -5.24
C GLN A 48 -17.41 -6.25 -6.58
N ASP A 49 -18.16 -6.46 -7.66
CA ASP A 49 -17.64 -6.34 -9.03
C ASP A 49 -17.63 -4.90 -9.54
N LEU A 50 -16.90 -4.68 -10.63
CA LEU A 50 -16.90 -3.42 -11.35
C LEU A 50 -18.34 -2.99 -11.69
N GLY A 51 -18.68 -1.75 -11.35
CA GLY A 51 -20.01 -1.17 -11.55
C GLY A 51 -20.99 -1.38 -10.38
N ALA A 52 -20.70 -2.31 -9.46
CA ALA A 52 -21.65 -2.65 -8.40
C ALA A 52 -21.61 -1.64 -7.26
N GLN A 53 -22.73 -1.45 -6.57
CA GLN A 53 -22.82 -0.52 -5.43
C GLN A 53 -23.04 -1.30 -4.14
N VAL A 54 -22.14 -1.13 -3.17
CA VAL A 54 -22.23 -1.83 -1.88
C VAL A 54 -22.08 -0.81 -0.76
N ASN A 55 -23.13 -0.70 0.05
CA ASN A 55 -23.15 0.15 1.25
C ASN A 55 -23.25 -0.73 2.49
N ILE A 56 -22.38 -0.49 3.48
CA ILE A 56 -22.30 -1.29 4.69
C ILE A 56 -22.28 -0.35 5.89
N ALA A 57 -23.28 -0.47 6.75
CA ALA A 57 -23.42 0.33 7.97
C ALA A 57 -23.49 -0.57 9.20
N ALA A 58 -22.73 -0.25 10.24
CA ALA A 58 -22.79 -0.88 11.56
C ALA A 58 -22.85 -2.43 11.55
N SER A 59 -22.21 -3.05 10.55
CA SER A 59 -22.27 -4.51 10.31
C SER A 59 -20.99 -5.19 10.78
N THR A 60 -20.99 -6.52 10.87
CA THR A 60 -19.82 -7.31 11.29
C THR A 60 -19.51 -8.44 10.33
N PHE A 61 -18.22 -8.70 10.14
CA PHE A 61 -17.67 -9.78 9.33
C PHE A 61 -16.75 -10.59 10.23
N ARG A 62 -17.13 -11.83 10.57
CA ARG A 62 -16.36 -12.63 11.52
C ARG A 62 -16.13 -14.06 11.10
N TYR A 63 -14.93 -14.57 11.35
CA TYR A 63 -14.62 -15.99 11.15
C TYR A 63 -14.89 -16.49 9.73
N ASN A 64 -14.72 -15.62 8.73
CA ASN A 64 -14.81 -16.03 7.33
C ASN A 64 -13.48 -16.64 6.86
N SER A 65 -13.54 -17.57 5.91
CA SER A 65 -12.38 -18.35 5.44
C SER A 65 -11.39 -17.48 4.65
N GLY A 66 -11.89 -16.56 3.83
CA GLY A 66 -11.10 -15.59 3.06
C GLY A 66 -11.23 -14.16 3.60
N CYS A 67 -11.15 -13.18 2.71
CA CYS A 67 -11.30 -11.78 3.06
C CYS A 67 -12.71 -11.45 3.59
N ALA A 68 -12.79 -10.47 4.48
CA ALA A 68 -14.07 -9.92 4.94
C ALA A 68 -14.86 -9.30 3.77
N LEU A 69 -14.18 -8.50 2.95
CA LEU A 69 -14.71 -7.92 1.73
C LEU A 69 -13.68 -8.07 0.62
N ALA A 70 -14.11 -8.22 -0.63
CA ALA A 70 -13.26 -7.92 -1.77
C ALA A 70 -13.94 -6.99 -2.78
N ILE A 71 -13.13 -6.16 -3.43
CA ILE A 71 -13.56 -5.18 -4.44
C ILE A 71 -12.72 -5.30 -5.72
N HIS A 72 -13.28 -4.86 -6.84
CA HIS A 72 -12.49 -4.54 -8.04
C HIS A 72 -11.63 -3.28 -7.78
N PRO A 73 -10.41 -3.14 -8.33
CA PRO A 73 -9.52 -2.01 -8.02
C PRO A 73 -10.07 -0.64 -8.43
N GLN A 74 -11.00 -0.60 -9.40
CA GLN A 74 -11.72 0.62 -9.81
C GLN A 74 -12.93 0.98 -8.95
N MET A 75 -13.23 0.19 -7.93
CA MET A 75 -14.38 0.41 -7.06
C MET A 75 -13.93 0.92 -5.71
N ASP A 76 -14.87 1.52 -5.01
CA ASP A 76 -14.79 1.75 -3.58
C ASP A 76 -16.12 1.32 -2.96
N VAL A 77 -16.03 0.63 -1.83
CA VAL A 77 -17.21 0.31 -1.01
C VAL A 77 -17.53 1.55 -0.16
N THR A 78 -18.74 1.66 0.38
CA THR A 78 -19.00 2.66 1.44
C THR A 78 -19.22 1.95 2.77
N LEU A 79 -18.33 2.20 3.72
CA LEU A 79 -18.43 1.77 5.11
C LEU A 79 -18.91 2.94 5.97
N THR A 80 -19.76 2.66 6.96
CA THR A 80 -20.25 3.71 7.87
C THR A 80 -20.44 3.14 9.26
N ASN A 81 -19.97 3.85 10.29
CA ASN A 81 -19.98 3.38 11.68
C ASN A 81 -19.30 2.00 11.81
N MET A 82 -18.17 1.83 11.12
CA MET A 82 -17.36 0.63 11.15
C MET A 82 -15.93 0.94 11.60
N SER A 83 -15.22 -0.10 11.99
CA SER A 83 -13.82 -0.05 12.39
C SER A 83 -13.19 -1.43 12.21
N ALA A 84 -11.89 -1.55 12.48
CA ALA A 84 -11.20 -2.84 12.55
C ALA A 84 -11.87 -3.86 13.51
N ALA A 85 -12.60 -3.40 14.54
CA ALA A 85 -13.32 -4.29 15.46
C ALA A 85 -14.53 -5.01 14.82
N ASN A 86 -15.01 -4.49 13.68
CA ASN A 86 -16.11 -5.07 12.93
C ASN A 86 -15.68 -6.22 12.02
N VAL A 87 -14.40 -6.27 11.63
CA VAL A 87 -13.86 -7.24 10.66
C VAL A 87 -12.85 -8.17 11.33
N ILE A 88 -13.26 -9.04 12.25
CA ILE A 88 -12.33 -9.83 13.07
C ILE A 88 -12.33 -11.33 12.77
N GLY A 89 -11.17 -11.96 12.88
CA GLY A 89 -11.02 -13.41 12.74
C GLY A 89 -11.29 -13.95 11.33
N ASN A 90 -11.33 -13.08 10.31
CA ASN A 90 -11.40 -13.49 8.92
C ASN A 90 -10.02 -13.99 8.45
N GLY A 91 -9.94 -14.59 7.25
CA GLY A 91 -8.67 -14.85 6.59
C GLY A 91 -7.89 -13.55 6.35
N THR A 92 -8.60 -12.48 5.98
CA THR A 92 -8.08 -11.10 5.95
C THR A 92 -9.12 -10.13 6.51
N ASN A 93 -8.71 -9.36 7.51
CA ASN A 93 -9.49 -8.35 8.23
C ASN A 93 -9.33 -6.98 7.54
N GLY A 94 -9.91 -6.86 6.35
CA GLY A 94 -9.80 -5.64 5.54
C GLY A 94 -10.54 -5.78 4.21
N ILE A 95 -10.38 -4.76 3.37
CA ILE A 95 -10.93 -4.70 2.02
C ILE A 95 -9.90 -5.29 1.06
N CYS A 96 -10.06 -6.55 0.66
CA CYS A 96 -9.17 -7.13 -0.34
C CYS A 96 -9.41 -6.47 -1.70
N VAL A 97 -8.37 -5.87 -2.26
CA VAL A 97 -8.45 -5.30 -3.61
C VAL A 97 -7.89 -6.33 -4.57
N ARG A 98 -8.71 -6.77 -5.53
CA ARG A 98 -8.25 -7.67 -6.59
C ARG A 98 -7.21 -6.97 -7.48
N GLY A 99 -6.29 -7.75 -8.05
CA GLY A 99 -5.37 -7.21 -9.06
C GLY A 99 -6.11 -6.82 -10.33
N GLY A 100 -5.42 -6.06 -11.18
CA GLY A 100 -5.90 -5.66 -12.48
C GLY A 100 -5.71 -4.17 -12.77
N ALA A 101 -6.26 -3.76 -13.92
CA ALA A 101 -6.13 -2.40 -14.40
C ALA A 101 -7.19 -1.46 -13.79
N ILE A 102 -6.77 -0.24 -13.52
CA ILE A 102 -7.61 0.91 -13.25
C ILE A 102 -7.70 1.71 -14.55
N ALA A 103 -8.81 1.52 -15.28
CA ALA A 103 -9.05 2.10 -16.61
C ALA A 103 -9.89 3.38 -16.59
N ALA A 104 -10.30 3.85 -15.41
CA ALA A 104 -11.04 5.09 -15.21
C ALA A 104 -10.65 5.74 -13.89
N ASN A 105 -10.79 7.06 -13.80
CA ASN A 105 -10.41 7.81 -12.60
C ASN A 105 -11.11 7.22 -11.37
N THR A 106 -10.30 6.82 -10.39
CA THR A 106 -10.75 6.06 -9.23
C THR A 106 -10.25 6.73 -7.97
N THR A 107 -11.08 6.74 -6.94
CA THR A 107 -10.71 7.22 -5.61
C THR A 107 -10.92 6.09 -4.61
N TRP A 108 -9.92 5.82 -3.78
CA TRP A 108 -10.04 5.03 -2.57
C TRP A 108 -10.04 5.98 -1.39
N LYS A 109 -11.05 5.93 -0.54
CA LYS A 109 -11.24 6.88 0.57
C LYS A 109 -11.69 6.24 1.88
N GLU A 110 -11.91 4.92 1.91
CA GLU A 110 -12.33 4.23 3.12
C GLU A 110 -11.20 4.19 4.14
N THR A 111 -11.53 4.46 5.40
CA THR A 111 -10.55 4.62 6.49
C THR A 111 -10.84 3.71 7.69
N GLU A 112 -12.03 3.11 7.72
CA GLU A 112 -12.54 2.26 8.79
C GLU A 112 -11.71 0.98 8.94
N VAL A 113 -11.20 0.47 7.82
CA VAL A 113 -10.41 -0.76 7.70
C VAL A 113 -9.40 -0.61 6.55
N PRO A 114 -8.28 -1.35 6.55
CA PRO A 114 -7.26 -1.23 5.51
C PRO A 114 -7.71 -1.83 4.17
N TYR A 115 -7.24 -1.23 3.07
CA TYR A 115 -7.19 -1.89 1.77
C TYR A 115 -6.03 -2.88 1.75
N VAL A 116 -6.28 -4.07 1.19
CA VAL A 116 -5.31 -5.16 1.11
C VAL A 116 -5.22 -5.61 -0.35
N PRO A 117 -4.41 -4.93 -1.19
CA PRO A 117 -4.10 -5.39 -2.54
C PRO A 117 -3.61 -6.83 -2.54
N GLN A 118 -4.25 -7.67 -3.35
CA GLN A 118 -4.00 -9.11 -3.40
C GLN A 118 -3.02 -9.52 -4.51
N ASP A 119 -2.85 -8.65 -5.50
CA ASP A 119 -2.08 -8.84 -6.72
C ASP A 119 -1.85 -7.44 -7.34
N ASP A 120 -1.07 -7.36 -8.41
CA ASP A 120 -0.65 -6.11 -9.02
C ASP A 120 -1.82 -5.22 -9.45
N ILE A 121 -1.68 -3.93 -9.20
CA ILE A 121 -2.65 -2.91 -9.60
C ILE A 121 -1.99 -1.95 -10.57
N THR A 122 -2.52 -1.89 -11.79
CA THR A 122 -1.99 -1.02 -12.85
C THR A 122 -2.88 0.19 -13.05
N VAL A 123 -2.34 1.40 -12.89
CA VAL A 123 -3.05 2.64 -13.22
C VAL A 123 -2.74 2.99 -14.66
N ASN A 124 -3.72 2.85 -15.56
CA ASN A 124 -3.52 3.04 -16.98
C ASN A 124 -3.11 4.48 -17.35
N ILE A 125 -2.46 4.63 -18.50
CA ILE A 125 -2.11 5.93 -19.08
C ILE A 125 -3.35 6.84 -19.17
N GLY A 126 -3.19 8.10 -18.76
CA GLY A 126 -4.27 9.10 -18.77
C GLY A 126 -5.32 8.93 -17.66
N VAL A 127 -5.15 7.94 -16.78
CA VAL A 127 -6.04 7.68 -15.64
C VAL A 127 -5.37 8.12 -14.34
N MET A 128 -6.17 8.63 -13.41
CA MET A 128 -5.73 8.98 -12.06
C MET A 128 -6.31 8.03 -11.01
N LEU A 129 -5.42 7.45 -10.21
CA LEU A 129 -5.78 6.85 -8.93
C LEU A 129 -5.56 7.87 -7.81
N THR A 130 -6.59 8.10 -7.00
CA THR A 130 -6.52 8.97 -5.83
C THR A 130 -6.61 8.14 -4.56
N TRP A 131 -5.67 8.33 -3.64
CA TRP A 131 -5.79 7.86 -2.26
C TRP A 131 -6.16 9.04 -1.38
N GLY A 132 -7.31 8.93 -0.72
CA GLY A 132 -7.81 9.94 0.22
C GLY A 132 -6.98 10.00 1.51
N PRO A 133 -7.02 11.13 2.24
CA PRO A 133 -6.39 11.24 3.56
C PRO A 133 -6.83 10.14 4.53
N GLY A 134 -5.89 9.64 5.34
CA GLY A 134 -6.16 8.60 6.35
C GLY A 134 -6.29 7.17 5.82
N VAL A 135 -6.25 6.97 4.50
CA VAL A 135 -6.28 5.63 3.90
C VAL A 135 -5.08 4.79 4.36
N VAL A 136 -5.34 3.52 4.68
CA VAL A 136 -4.33 2.53 5.05
C VAL A 136 -4.31 1.42 4.02
N ILE A 137 -3.14 1.16 3.45
CA ILE A 137 -2.92 0.14 2.42
C ILE A 137 -1.89 -0.85 2.93
N LYS A 138 -2.22 -2.14 2.81
CA LYS A 138 -1.38 -3.24 3.27
C LYS A 138 -1.32 -4.33 2.20
N PRO A 139 -0.41 -4.22 1.23
CA PRO A 139 -0.30 -5.24 0.18
C PRO A 139 -0.04 -6.62 0.79
N LYS A 140 -0.61 -7.65 0.17
CA LYS A 140 -0.64 -9.01 0.73
C LYS A 140 0.74 -9.58 1.02
N ASP A 141 1.69 -9.36 0.13
CA ASP A 141 3.05 -9.90 0.23
C ASP A 141 4.04 -9.15 -0.68
N PHE A 142 5.29 -9.61 -0.68
CA PHE A 142 6.42 -9.01 -1.40
C PHE A 142 6.24 -8.92 -2.92
N SER A 143 5.31 -9.69 -3.50
CA SER A 143 5.07 -9.72 -4.95
C SER A 143 4.10 -8.65 -5.42
N VAL A 144 3.35 -8.02 -4.51
CA VAL A 144 2.28 -7.08 -4.88
C VAL A 144 2.85 -5.69 -5.15
N GLU A 145 2.64 -5.21 -6.38
CA GLU A 145 3.12 -3.92 -6.87
C GLU A 145 1.96 -2.97 -7.26
N PHE A 146 2.20 -1.67 -7.08
CA PHE A 146 1.42 -0.63 -7.77
C PHE A 146 2.21 -0.17 -8.99
N LEU A 147 1.63 -0.36 -10.16
CA LEU A 147 2.23 -0.06 -11.46
C LEU A 147 1.58 1.21 -12.02
N ILE A 148 2.26 2.34 -11.92
CA ILE A 148 1.71 3.63 -12.34
C ILE A 148 2.19 3.93 -13.76
N ASP A 149 1.30 3.74 -14.73
CA ASP A 149 1.48 4.23 -16.12
C ASP A 149 0.79 5.60 -16.32
N GLY A 150 -0.20 5.92 -15.48
CA GLY A 150 -0.93 7.19 -15.45
C GLY A 150 -0.48 8.13 -14.33
N ILE A 151 -1.42 8.48 -13.45
CA ILE A 151 -1.23 9.45 -12.36
C ILE A 151 -1.58 8.83 -11.00
N LEU A 152 -0.68 8.97 -10.03
CA LEU A 152 -1.00 8.71 -8.61
C LEU A 152 -1.11 10.02 -7.83
N SER A 153 -2.28 10.29 -7.27
CA SER A 153 -2.52 11.40 -6.34
C SER A 153 -2.73 10.85 -4.92
N ALA A 154 -1.71 10.94 -4.08
CA ALA A 154 -1.75 10.45 -2.71
C ALA A 154 -1.38 11.58 -1.74
N ASN A 155 -2.37 12.45 -1.48
CA ASN A 155 -2.18 13.67 -0.70
C ASN A 155 -2.95 13.54 0.62
N GLY A 156 -2.28 13.00 1.63
CA GLY A 156 -2.77 12.98 3.01
C GLY A 156 -2.60 14.32 3.70
N THR A 157 -2.88 14.35 5.00
CA THR A 157 -2.66 15.52 5.85
C THR A 157 -1.79 15.15 7.04
N GLN A 158 -1.31 16.15 7.79
CA GLN A 158 -0.55 15.89 9.02
C GLN A 158 -1.37 15.09 10.07
N SER A 159 -2.67 15.35 10.18
CA SER A 159 -3.56 14.66 11.13
C SER A 159 -4.11 13.34 10.58
N GLN A 160 -4.18 13.19 9.26
CA GLN A 160 -4.65 11.98 8.58
C GLN A 160 -3.66 11.60 7.46
N PRO A 161 -2.45 11.15 7.84
CA PRO A 161 -1.49 10.68 6.85
C PRO A 161 -1.99 9.40 6.19
N ILE A 162 -1.57 9.18 4.95
CA ILE A 162 -1.81 7.93 4.23
C ILE A 162 -0.73 6.94 4.63
N TYR A 163 -1.08 5.68 4.86
CA TYR A 163 -0.11 4.64 5.18
C TYR A 163 -0.07 3.58 4.09
N VAL A 164 1.14 3.21 3.66
CA VAL A 164 1.40 1.94 2.97
C VAL A 164 2.41 1.17 3.79
N THR A 165 1.99 0.02 4.30
CA THR A 165 2.78 -0.74 5.27
C THR A 165 2.60 -2.24 5.06
N SER A 166 3.38 -3.04 5.78
CA SER A 166 3.26 -4.49 5.77
C SER A 166 1.88 -4.96 6.23
N ILE A 167 1.39 -6.06 5.66
CA ILE A 167 0.20 -6.77 6.17
C ILE A 167 0.36 -7.25 7.62
N TYR A 168 1.60 -7.39 8.09
CA TYR A 168 1.95 -7.76 9.45
C TYR A 168 2.02 -6.57 10.43
N ASP A 169 1.96 -5.33 9.94
CA ASP A 169 1.98 -4.14 10.80
C ASP A 169 0.61 -3.93 11.45
N SER A 170 0.48 -4.25 12.73
CA SER A 170 -0.75 -4.05 13.50
C SER A 170 -0.88 -2.66 14.12
N THR A 171 0.15 -1.81 14.02
CA THR A 171 0.18 -0.48 14.67
C THR A 171 -0.71 0.55 13.97
N VAL A 172 -1.09 0.29 12.71
CA VAL A 172 -1.95 1.15 11.89
C VAL A 172 -3.03 0.29 11.23
N GLY A 173 -4.28 0.73 11.21
CA GLY A 173 -5.38 -0.02 10.57
C GLY A 173 -5.73 -1.36 11.24
N GLY A 174 -5.19 -1.66 12.43
CA GLY A 174 -5.48 -2.86 13.20
C GLY A 174 -4.84 -4.15 12.65
N VAL A 175 -5.22 -5.29 13.25
CA VAL A 175 -4.72 -6.62 12.88
C VAL A 175 -5.36 -7.09 11.58
N THR A 176 -4.59 -7.09 10.49
CA THR A 176 -5.08 -7.44 9.14
C THR A 176 -5.09 -8.96 8.90
N ILE A 177 -4.10 -9.67 9.43
CA ILE A 177 -4.03 -11.14 9.41
C ILE A 177 -3.59 -11.66 10.78
N SER A 178 -4.00 -12.89 11.12
CA SER A 178 -3.60 -13.53 12.38
C SER A 178 -2.20 -14.15 12.23
N SER A 179 -1.16 -13.38 12.50
CA SER A 179 0.23 -13.82 12.45
C SER A 179 1.03 -13.27 13.63
N THR A 180 2.11 -13.98 14.01
CA THR A 180 3.14 -13.52 14.95
C THR A 180 4.36 -12.94 14.25
N THR A 181 4.41 -13.00 12.92
CA THR A 181 5.49 -12.39 12.12
C THR A 181 5.51 -10.88 12.36
N PRO A 182 6.66 -10.29 12.75
CA PRO A 182 6.77 -8.85 12.90
C PRO A 182 6.86 -8.16 11.52
N PRO A 183 6.46 -6.88 11.42
CA PRO A 183 6.68 -6.11 10.22
C PRO A 183 8.19 -5.88 9.97
N ALA A 184 8.63 -6.07 8.73
CA ALA A 184 10.03 -6.03 8.32
C ALA A 184 10.18 -5.51 6.87
N PRO A 185 11.31 -4.86 6.53
CA PRO A 185 11.62 -4.41 5.16
C PRO A 185 11.40 -5.50 4.10
N GLY A 186 10.84 -5.11 2.94
CA GLY A 186 10.62 -6.01 1.80
C GLY A 186 9.41 -6.93 1.89
N GLN A 187 8.51 -6.71 2.86
CA GLN A 187 7.29 -7.52 3.02
C GLN A 187 6.16 -7.15 2.05
N TRP A 188 6.30 -6.07 1.30
CA TRP A 188 5.52 -5.76 0.10
C TRP A 188 6.41 -5.23 -1.01
N GLY A 189 5.94 -5.31 -2.26
CA GLY A 189 6.71 -5.01 -3.47
C GLY A 189 7.15 -3.55 -3.56
N ARG A 190 6.45 -2.74 -4.35
CA ARG A 190 6.79 -1.33 -4.59
C ARG A 190 5.62 -0.54 -5.17
N ILE A 191 5.75 0.78 -5.12
CA ILE A 191 5.02 1.70 -6.00
C ILE A 191 5.99 2.08 -7.11
N LEU A 192 5.76 1.56 -8.32
CA LEU A 192 6.58 1.81 -9.49
C LEU A 192 5.93 2.89 -10.37
N PHE A 193 6.59 4.04 -10.48
CA PHE A 193 6.31 5.03 -11.51
C PHE A 193 7.06 4.64 -12.78
N ARG A 194 6.34 4.18 -13.81
CA ARG A 194 6.90 3.80 -15.11
C ARG A 194 7.02 5.01 -16.04
N SER A 195 7.75 4.83 -17.14
CA SER A 195 8.10 5.91 -18.08
C SER A 195 6.88 6.75 -18.48
N GLY A 196 7.01 8.08 -18.34
CA GLY A 196 5.96 9.05 -18.68
C GLY A 196 4.84 9.21 -17.63
N SER A 197 4.84 8.42 -16.56
CA SER A 197 3.89 8.59 -15.45
C SER A 197 4.24 9.78 -14.54
N SER A 198 3.29 10.17 -13.70
CA SER A 198 3.49 11.24 -12.72
C SER A 198 2.80 10.93 -11.40
N GLY A 199 3.21 11.64 -10.34
CA GLY A 199 2.54 11.52 -9.07
C GLY A 199 2.82 12.69 -8.14
N THR A 200 1.82 12.98 -7.30
CA THR A 200 1.96 13.90 -6.16
C THR A 200 1.70 13.11 -4.89
N LEU A 201 2.69 13.10 -4.01
CA LEU A 201 2.67 12.35 -2.78
C LEU A 201 2.98 13.33 -1.66
N SER A 202 2.02 13.52 -0.77
CA SER A 202 2.22 14.34 0.43
C SER A 202 1.65 13.70 1.68
N HIS A 203 2.37 13.81 2.80
CA HIS A 203 1.95 13.20 4.07
C HIS A 203 1.61 11.70 3.95
N ILE A 204 2.42 10.99 3.16
CA ILE A 204 2.38 9.52 3.09
C ILE A 204 3.49 8.94 3.96
N VAL A 205 3.17 7.83 4.62
CA VAL A 205 4.09 7.04 5.43
C VAL A 205 4.26 5.68 4.76
N LEU A 206 5.44 5.45 4.18
CA LEU A 206 5.82 4.22 3.50
C LEU A 206 6.77 3.43 4.39
N ARG A 207 6.32 2.25 4.82
CA ARG A 207 7.10 1.36 5.69
C ARG A 207 7.17 -0.05 5.18
N TYR A 208 8.28 -0.73 5.44
CA TYR A 208 8.43 -2.17 5.24
C TYR A 208 8.29 -2.65 3.78
N GLY A 209 8.45 -1.73 2.82
CA GLY A 209 8.40 -2.02 1.38
C GLY A 209 9.76 -2.30 0.77
N GLY A 210 9.77 -2.44 -0.56
CA GLY A 210 10.97 -2.74 -1.33
C GLY A 210 11.23 -4.25 -1.43
N GLY A 211 10.22 -4.99 -1.90
CA GLY A 211 10.29 -6.43 -2.10
C GLY A 211 11.42 -6.87 -3.04
N ASP A 212 11.75 -8.16 -2.97
CA ASP A 212 12.80 -8.77 -3.79
C ASP A 212 12.26 -9.33 -5.10
N SER A 213 13.12 -9.32 -6.12
CA SER A 213 12.89 -9.98 -7.41
C SER A 213 14.14 -10.71 -7.88
N PHE A 214 14.01 -11.51 -8.96
CA PHE A 214 15.15 -12.12 -9.64
C PHE A 214 16.22 -11.10 -10.08
N PHE A 215 15.84 -9.84 -10.29
CA PHE A 215 16.74 -8.77 -10.74
C PHE A 215 17.22 -7.86 -9.59
N GLY A 216 17.01 -8.29 -8.35
CA GLY A 216 17.42 -7.58 -7.12
C GLY A 216 16.25 -6.93 -6.39
N SER A 217 16.57 -6.22 -5.31
CA SER A 217 15.56 -5.59 -4.46
C SER A 217 15.05 -4.27 -5.00
N TYR A 218 13.80 -3.94 -4.71
CA TYR A 218 13.17 -2.69 -5.09
C TYR A 218 13.27 -1.61 -4.00
N GLY A 219 12.99 -0.36 -4.37
CA GLY A 219 12.60 0.67 -3.40
C GLY A 219 11.10 0.65 -3.15
N ALA A 220 10.68 1.08 -1.96
CA ALA A 220 9.26 1.24 -1.66
C ALA A 220 8.59 2.20 -2.65
N ILE A 221 9.30 3.26 -3.04
CA ILE A 221 9.09 3.97 -4.31
C ILE A 221 10.16 3.54 -5.30
N HIS A 222 9.74 3.16 -6.50
CA HIS A 222 10.63 2.93 -7.62
C HIS A 222 10.25 3.87 -8.77
N VAL A 223 11.24 4.49 -9.40
CA VAL A 223 11.04 5.42 -10.52
C VAL A 223 11.81 4.91 -11.73
N ASP A 224 11.14 4.80 -12.87
CA ASP A 224 11.74 4.45 -14.17
C ASP A 224 11.32 5.52 -15.20
N ASN A 225 12.24 6.42 -15.54
CA ASN A 225 12.01 7.52 -16.49
C ASN A 225 10.72 8.33 -16.20
N ALA A 226 10.43 8.57 -14.92
CA ALA A 226 9.29 9.34 -14.45
C ALA A 226 9.73 10.45 -13.47
N SER A 227 8.80 11.30 -13.06
CA SER A 227 9.10 12.46 -12.21
C SER A 227 8.04 12.70 -11.14
N PRO A 228 7.85 11.76 -10.19
CA PRO A 228 6.96 11.99 -9.06
C PRO A 228 7.52 13.05 -8.10
N VAL A 229 6.64 13.72 -7.38
CA VAL A 229 6.99 14.72 -6.35
C VAL A 229 6.55 14.22 -4.99
N LEU A 230 7.50 14.12 -4.06
CA LEU A 230 7.30 13.67 -2.68
C LEU A 230 7.58 14.84 -1.73
N ARG A 231 6.59 15.20 -0.92
CA ARG A 231 6.73 16.25 0.11
C ARG A 231 6.14 15.86 1.45
N TYR A 232 6.84 16.13 2.54
CA TYR A 232 6.32 15.82 3.90
C TYR A 232 6.01 14.33 4.10
N CYS A 233 6.72 13.46 3.38
CA CYS A 233 6.54 12.02 3.44
C CYS A 233 7.49 11.39 4.48
N MET A 234 7.17 10.19 4.93
CA MET A 234 8.07 9.35 5.72
C MET A 234 8.40 8.08 4.94
N LEU A 235 9.67 7.88 4.61
CA LEU A 235 10.21 6.67 4.00
C LEU A 235 11.01 5.92 5.06
N ALA A 236 10.39 4.97 5.74
CA ALA A 236 11.02 4.36 6.91
C ALA A 236 11.03 2.83 6.91
N ASN A 237 12.14 2.22 7.33
CA ASN A 237 12.24 0.76 7.46
C ASN A 237 11.91 0.01 6.16
N ASN A 238 12.24 0.57 5.00
CA ASN A 238 12.13 -0.11 3.71
C ASN A 238 13.47 -0.76 3.35
N ARG A 239 13.48 -1.56 2.29
CA ARG A 239 14.74 -2.05 1.71
C ARG A 239 15.54 -0.89 1.14
N TYR A 240 14.93 -0.18 0.19
CA TYR A 240 15.30 1.17 -0.19
C TYR A 240 14.10 2.09 0.03
N GLY A 241 14.31 3.33 0.49
CA GLY A 241 13.23 4.32 0.59
C GLY A 241 12.72 4.68 -0.80
N LEU A 242 13.63 5.14 -1.66
CA LEU A 242 13.39 5.40 -3.08
C LEU A 242 14.54 4.83 -3.92
N ARG A 243 14.20 4.18 -5.04
CA ARG A 243 15.15 3.72 -6.06
C ARG A 243 14.76 4.31 -7.41
N SER A 244 15.70 4.95 -8.10
CA SER A 244 15.46 5.61 -9.38
C SER A 244 16.35 5.03 -10.48
N SER A 245 15.77 4.85 -11.65
CA SER A 245 16.41 4.28 -12.83
C SER A 245 15.96 5.00 -14.10
N GLY A 246 16.74 4.85 -15.17
CA GLY A 246 16.47 5.51 -16.45
C GLY A 246 17.22 6.83 -16.59
N THR A 247 17.40 7.28 -17.82
CA THR A 247 18.24 8.45 -18.15
C THR A 247 17.49 9.77 -18.05
N ALA A 248 16.15 9.74 -17.91
CA ALA A 248 15.29 10.91 -17.81
C ALA A 248 14.45 10.94 -16.53
N ALA A 249 14.77 10.10 -15.54
CA ALA A 249 14.09 10.17 -14.24
C ALA A 249 14.46 11.47 -13.52
N ASN A 250 13.49 12.12 -12.90
CA ASN A 250 13.72 13.34 -12.13
C ASN A 250 12.74 13.47 -10.96
N PRO A 251 12.76 12.53 -9.99
CA PRO A 251 11.93 12.66 -8.82
C PRO A 251 12.40 13.82 -7.94
N VAL A 252 11.45 14.50 -7.30
CA VAL A 252 11.72 15.56 -6.33
C VAL A 252 11.32 15.06 -4.94
N ILE A 253 12.27 15.03 -4.02
CA ILE A 253 12.07 14.57 -2.64
C ILE A 253 12.45 15.70 -1.69
N GLU A 254 11.46 16.32 -1.04
CA GLU A 254 11.69 17.47 -0.18
C GLU A 254 10.91 17.37 1.13
N TYR A 255 11.47 17.89 2.23
CA TYR A 255 10.80 17.92 3.54
C TYR A 255 10.34 16.54 4.03
N CYS A 256 11.00 15.48 3.56
CA CYS A 256 10.70 14.10 3.93
C CYS A 256 11.57 13.65 5.11
N ASN A 257 11.08 12.61 5.80
CA ASN A 257 11.80 11.88 6.83
C ASN A 257 12.21 10.50 6.27
N ILE A 258 13.51 10.29 6.06
CA ILE A 258 14.08 9.10 5.42
C ILE A 258 14.97 8.39 6.46
N VAL A 259 14.47 7.30 7.03
CA VAL A 259 15.09 6.69 8.22
C VAL A 259 14.99 5.17 8.30
N GLY A 260 16.07 4.52 8.71
CA GLY A 260 16.08 3.09 9.01
C GLY A 260 15.91 2.22 7.76
N ASN A 261 16.11 2.78 6.55
CA ASN A 261 16.07 1.99 5.34
C ASN A 261 17.34 1.12 5.27
N THR A 262 17.15 -0.18 5.04
CA THR A 262 18.20 -1.19 5.33
C THR A 262 19.31 -1.24 4.29
N THR A 263 19.05 -0.79 3.06
CA THR A 263 20.06 -0.76 1.99
C THR A 263 20.48 0.67 1.67
N ALA A 264 19.53 1.54 1.32
CA ALA A 264 19.73 2.99 1.24
C ALA A 264 18.42 3.76 1.40
N GLY A 265 18.49 5.01 1.86
CA GLY A 265 17.37 5.94 1.83
C GLY A 265 16.98 6.26 0.39
N ILE A 266 17.95 6.71 -0.43
CA ILE A 266 17.76 6.99 -1.86
C ILE A 266 18.89 6.36 -2.67
N GLN A 267 18.51 5.58 -3.70
CA GLN A 267 19.42 4.97 -4.66
C GLN A 267 19.14 5.53 -6.06
N ASN A 268 20.18 6.04 -6.70
CA ASN A 268 20.22 6.37 -8.13
C ASN A 268 20.97 5.24 -8.86
N ASP A 269 20.27 4.43 -9.64
CA ASP A 269 20.86 3.35 -10.42
C ASP A 269 21.51 3.84 -11.73
N THR A 270 21.12 5.03 -12.20
CA THR A 270 21.62 5.61 -13.45
C THR A 270 22.34 6.92 -13.14
N PRO A 271 23.62 6.87 -12.71
CA PRO A 271 24.39 8.02 -12.24
C PRO A 271 24.86 8.95 -13.39
N ASN A 272 23.97 9.27 -14.33
CA ASN A 272 24.19 10.24 -15.40
C ASN A 272 23.36 11.53 -15.21
N HIS A 273 22.54 11.59 -14.15
CA HIS A 273 21.73 12.74 -13.78
C HIS A 273 21.60 12.82 -12.25
N TRP A 274 21.33 14.02 -11.73
CA TRP A 274 21.16 14.28 -10.30
C TRP A 274 19.71 14.06 -9.87
N ILE A 275 19.52 13.35 -8.75
CA ILE A 275 18.24 13.29 -8.04
C ILE A 275 18.20 14.41 -6.99
N SER A 276 17.13 15.20 -6.96
CA SER A 276 16.95 16.25 -5.94
C SER A 276 16.35 15.68 -4.66
N ALA A 277 17.13 15.67 -3.58
CA ALA A 277 16.76 15.19 -2.25
C ALA A 277 17.09 16.24 -1.16
N LEU A 278 16.69 17.49 -1.39
CA LEU A 278 16.99 18.61 -0.52
C LEU A 278 16.02 18.72 0.67
N ASN A 279 16.47 19.32 1.77
CA ASN A 279 15.64 19.61 2.95
C ASN A 279 14.99 18.36 3.58
N ASN A 280 15.67 17.22 3.56
CA ASN A 280 15.18 15.97 4.15
C ASN A 280 15.90 15.68 5.47
N TRP A 281 15.19 15.02 6.38
CA TRP A 281 15.80 14.42 7.57
C TRP A 281 16.25 13.00 7.25
N TRP A 282 17.52 12.69 7.51
CA TRP A 282 18.14 11.41 7.15
C TRP A 282 18.38 10.49 8.35
N GLY A 283 17.72 10.74 9.48
CA GLY A 283 17.99 10.02 10.74
C GLY A 283 19.21 10.53 11.50
N ASN A 284 19.92 11.53 10.97
CA ASN A 284 21.07 12.14 11.60
C ASN A 284 21.14 13.64 11.28
N VAL A 285 21.57 14.43 12.26
CA VAL A 285 21.72 15.89 12.14
C VAL A 285 22.79 16.31 11.15
N ASN A 286 23.72 15.41 10.83
CA ASN A 286 24.76 15.66 9.84
C ASN A 286 24.37 15.11 8.46
N GLY A 287 23.09 14.87 8.16
CA GLY A 287 22.63 14.40 6.84
C GLY A 287 22.80 12.89 6.59
N PRO A 288 22.79 12.42 5.33
CA PRO A 288 22.86 11.00 4.98
C PRO A 288 24.28 10.43 5.03
N ASN A 289 24.40 9.11 5.05
CA ASN A 289 25.67 8.43 4.80
C ASN A 289 25.92 8.32 3.28
N ASP A 290 26.86 9.11 2.79
CA ASP A 290 27.36 9.07 1.42
C ASP A 290 28.85 8.74 1.45
N ALA A 291 29.16 7.45 1.30
CA ALA A 291 30.53 6.94 1.45
C ALA A 291 31.37 7.08 0.18
N SER A 292 30.76 7.36 -0.97
CA SER A 292 31.46 7.53 -2.24
C SER A 292 31.75 9.02 -2.46
N ASN A 293 32.82 9.33 -3.18
CA ASN A 293 33.16 10.70 -3.58
C ASN A 293 33.19 10.87 -5.10
N ALA A 294 32.58 9.94 -5.84
CA ALA A 294 32.73 9.86 -7.29
C ALA A 294 32.02 10.99 -8.05
N ASP A 295 31.01 11.61 -7.43
CA ASP A 295 30.28 12.76 -7.93
C ASP A 295 30.75 14.11 -7.33
N GLY A 296 31.79 14.08 -6.50
CA GLY A 296 32.32 15.24 -5.79
C GLY A 296 31.58 15.61 -4.50
N PHE A 297 30.57 14.83 -4.11
CA PHE A 297 29.86 14.94 -2.83
C PHE A 297 30.22 13.72 -1.97
N VAL A 298 30.36 13.91 -0.67
CA VAL A 298 30.66 12.84 0.28
C VAL A 298 30.19 13.28 1.67
N ASN A 299 29.67 12.34 2.44
CA ASN A 299 29.24 12.59 3.80
C ASN A 299 29.33 11.32 4.65
N ASN A 300 30.30 11.29 5.57
CA ASN A 300 30.52 10.13 6.44
C ASN A 300 29.64 10.14 7.69
N SER A 301 28.40 10.64 7.60
CA SER A 301 27.45 10.64 8.70
C SER A 301 26.93 9.23 9.01
N SER A 302 26.16 9.08 10.09
CA SER A 302 25.43 7.83 10.41
C SER A 302 23.95 7.86 9.99
N GLY A 303 23.56 8.79 9.12
CA GLY A 303 22.21 8.83 8.56
C GLY A 303 21.98 7.70 7.56
N ASP A 304 20.75 7.63 7.04
CA ASP A 304 20.39 6.71 5.97
C ASP A 304 21.30 6.89 4.76
N LYS A 305 21.65 5.79 4.11
CA LYS A 305 22.62 5.81 3.01
C LYS A 305 22.05 6.47 1.75
N VAL A 306 22.91 7.07 0.95
CA VAL A 306 22.60 7.50 -0.41
C VAL A 306 23.68 7.01 -1.38
N SER A 307 23.32 6.90 -2.65
CA SER A 307 24.29 6.66 -3.73
C SER A 307 24.83 7.97 -4.30
N ASN A 308 25.86 7.87 -5.14
CA ASN A 308 26.29 8.98 -6.00
C ASN A 308 25.13 9.57 -6.80
N PHE A 309 25.27 10.86 -7.14
CA PHE A 309 24.33 11.69 -7.88
C PHE A 309 22.98 11.85 -7.18
N VAL A 310 22.98 11.83 -5.84
CA VAL A 310 21.86 12.25 -5.00
C VAL A 310 22.22 13.57 -4.34
N LYS A 311 21.51 14.64 -4.69
CA LYS A 311 21.76 15.97 -4.14
C LYS A 311 21.05 16.13 -2.80
N TYR A 312 21.80 16.17 -1.71
CA TYR A 312 21.30 16.41 -0.36
C TYR A 312 21.94 17.66 0.24
N GLN A 313 21.34 18.14 1.34
CA GLN A 313 21.92 19.15 2.22
C GLN A 313 21.81 18.60 3.65
N PRO A 314 22.93 18.49 4.40
CA PRO A 314 22.94 18.09 5.81
C PRO A 314 22.06 18.97 6.69
#